data_AF-A0A1H2T4C7-F1
#
_entry.id   AF-A0A1H2T4C7-F1
#
_cell.length_a   1.000
_cell.length_b   1.000
_cell.length_c   1.000
_cell.angle_alpha   90.00
_cell.angle_beta   90.00
_cell.angle_gamma   90.00
#
_symmetry.space_group_name_H-M   'P 1'
#
loop_
_entity.id
_entity.type
_entity.pdbx_description
1 polymer ?
#
loop_
_entity_poly.entity_id
_entity_poly.type
_entity_poly.pdbx_seq_one_letter_code
_entity_poly.pdbx_strand_id
1 'polypeptide(L)' 'MITENQVKNYLRSKDKDYVNKLIESLYEQDDEDIDPSHKACPICGSVHFKKNGKDKNGHQRYICL' A
#
# COMPACT_ATOMS: atom_id res chain seq x y z
N MET A 1 -4.00 1.03 16.57
CA MET A 1 -3.46 1.89 15.49
C MET A 1 -2.12 2.40 15.95
N ILE A 2 -1.04 2.11 15.23
CA ILE A 2 0.26 2.71 15.51
C ILE A 2 0.26 4.15 14.98
N THR A 3 0.82 5.08 15.74
CA THR A 3 0.94 6.49 15.33
C THR A 3 2.28 6.73 14.67
N GLU A 4 2.35 7.74 13.80
CA GLU A 4 3.60 8.18 13.19
C GLU A 4 4.67 8.51 14.23
N ASN A 5 4.28 9.11 15.36
CA ASN A 5 5.20 9.44 16.45
C ASN A 5 5.79 8.19 17.13
N GLN A 6 4.99 7.13 17.30
CA GLN A 6 5.48 5.86 17.84
C GLN A 6 6.49 5.22 16.89
N VAL A 7 6.24 5.28 15.57
CA VAL A 7 7.19 4.79 14.55
C VAL A 7 8.47 5.61 14.58
N LYS A 8 8.39 6.94 14.59
CA LYS A 8 9.57 7.83 14.64
C LYS A 8 10.42 7.59 15.88
N ASN A 9 9.80 7.43 17.05
CA ASN A 9 10.51 7.17 18.29
C ASN A 9 11.22 5.81 18.26
N TYR A 10 10.58 4.79 17.69
CA TYR A 10 11.21 3.48 17.52
C TYR A 10 12.41 3.57 16.58
N LEU A 11 12.27 4.18 15.40
CA LEU A 11 13.35 4.28 14.41
C LEU A 11 14.54 5.10 14.92
N ARG A 12 14.30 6.15 15.72
CA ARG A 12 15.36 6.94 16.38
C ARG A 12 16.23 6.12 17.34
N SER A 13 15.71 5.00 17.86
CA SER A 13 16.45 4.11 18.75
C SER A 13 17.33 3.09 18.02
N LYS A 14 17.28 3.05 16.69
CA LYS A 14 18.00 2.09 15.85
C LYS A 14 19.18 2.75 15.17
N ASP A 15 20.18 1.94 14.85
CA ASP A 15 21.32 2.35 14.06
C ASP A 15 20.93 2.55 12.59
N LYS A 16 21.75 3.33 11.88
CA LYS A 16 21.49 3.70 10.49
C LYS A 16 21.45 2.49 9.56
N ASP A 17 22.27 1.47 9.81
CA ASP A 17 22.33 0.27 8.97
C ASP A 17 21.04 -0.54 9.08
N TYR A 18 20.52 -0.72 10.29
CA TYR A 18 19.21 -1.33 10.52
C TYR A 18 18.09 -0.58 9.81
N VAL A 19 18.05 0.75 9.90
CA VAL A 19 17.01 1.57 9.25
C VAL A 19 17.09 1.46 7.74
N ASN A 20 18.30 1.47 7.17
CA ASN A 20 18.50 1.32 5.73
C ASN A 20 18.05 -0.06 5.24
N LYS A 21 18.45 -1.14 5.90
CA LYS A 21 18.00 -2.51 5.57
C LYS A 21 16.49 -2.67 5.66
N LEU A 22 15.86 -2.05 6.66
CA LEU A 22 14.40 -2.04 6.78
C LEU A 22 13.77 -1.34 5.57
N ILE A 23 14.29 -0.18 5.16
CA ILE A 23 13.80 0.54 3.99
C ILE A 23 13.99 -0.29 2.71
N GLU A 24 15.16 -0.90 2.51
CA GLU A 24 15.44 -1.79 1.39
C GLU A 24 14.43 -2.96 1.35
N SER A 25 14.19 -3.63 2.48
CA SER A 25 13.23 -4.74 2.56
C SER A 25 11.78 -4.35 2.26
N LEU A 26 11.42 -3.07 2.45
CA LEU A 26 10.09 -2.55 2.12
C LEU A 26 9.94 -2.32 0.61
N TYR A 27 11.04 -2.11 -0.12
CA TYR A 27 11.06 -1.94 -1.56
C TYR A 27 11.31 -3.26 -2.31
N GLU A 28 12.04 -4.21 -1.72
CA GLU A 28 12.30 -5.53 -2.32
C GLU A 28 11.03 -6.38 -2.52
N GLN A 29 9.90 -6.03 -1.89
CA GLN A 29 8.61 -6.70 -2.10
C GLN A 29 7.82 -6.17 -3.32
N ASP A 30 8.25 -5.08 -3.95
CA ASP A 30 7.55 -4.48 -5.10
C ASP A 30 8.17 -4.87 -6.47
N ASP A 31 9.32 -5.56 -6.48
CA ASP A 31 10.04 -5.98 -7.70
C ASP A 31 9.73 -7.43 -8.17
N GLU A 32 8.87 -8.18 -7.45
CA GLU A 32 8.23 -9.35 -8.05
C GLU A 32 7.08 -8.90 -8.95
N ASP A 33 7.38 -8.69 -10.23
CA ASP A 33 6.42 -8.59 -11.35
C ASP A 33 4.97 -8.32 -10.90
N ILE A 34 4.72 -7.11 -10.37
CA ILE A 34 3.36 -6.63 -10.24
C ILE A 34 2.92 -6.39 -11.67
N ASP A 35 2.41 -7.44 -12.32
CA ASP A 35 1.60 -7.32 -13.51
C ASP A 35 0.68 -6.12 -13.26
N PRO A 36 0.69 -5.07 -14.08
CA PRO A 36 -0.21 -3.93 -13.94
C PRO A 36 -1.71 -4.33 -13.90
N SER A 37 -2.02 -5.62 -14.12
CA SER A 37 -3.31 -6.26 -13.89
C SER A 37 -3.62 -6.67 -12.43
N HIS A 38 -2.64 -6.77 -11.53
CA HIS A 38 -2.82 -6.92 -10.07
C HIS A 38 -3.33 -5.63 -9.42
N LYS A 39 -4.37 -5.06 -10.00
CA LYS A 39 -5.10 -3.97 -9.40
C LYS A 39 -5.85 -4.57 -8.21
N ALA A 40 -5.42 -4.24 -7.01
CA ALA A 40 -6.30 -4.36 -5.86
C ALA A 40 -7.35 -3.23 -5.93
N CYS A 41 -8.55 -3.47 -5.41
CA CYS A 41 -9.53 -2.41 -5.26
C CYS A 41 -8.92 -1.27 -4.43
N PRO A 42 -8.87 -0.02 -4.93
CA PRO A 42 -8.24 1.09 -4.20
C PRO A 42 -8.99 1.48 -2.92
N ILE A 43 -10.17 0.90 -2.68
CA ILE A 43 -11.01 1.18 -1.51
C ILE A 43 -10.79 0.11 -0.42
N CYS A 44 -10.74 -1.17 -0.80
CA CYS A 44 -10.75 -2.27 0.18
C CYS A 44 -9.64 -3.32 -0.01
N GLY A 45 -8.78 -3.16 -1.03
CA GLY A 45 -7.69 -4.11 -1.31
C GLY A 45 -8.13 -5.43 -1.94
N SER A 46 -9.42 -5.64 -2.23
CA SER A 46 -9.87 -6.89 -2.88
C SER A 46 -9.25 -7.05 -4.27
N VAL A 47 -8.68 -8.23 -4.53
CA VAL A 47 -8.17 -8.62 -5.85
C VAL A 47 -9.28 -9.00 -6.83
N HIS A 48 -10.49 -9.27 -6.33
CA HIS A 48 -11.66 -9.60 -7.13
C HIS A 48 -12.61 -8.40 -7.19
N PHE A 49 -12.36 -7.51 -8.13
CA PHE A 49 -13.16 -6.32 -8.32
C PHE A 49 -13.29 -5.93 -9.79
N LYS A 50 -14.37 -5.20 -10.11
CA LYS A 50 -14.57 -4.59 -11.43
C LYS A 50 -15.04 -3.15 -11.30
N LYS A 51 -14.71 -2.33 -12.30
CA LYS A 51 -15.19 -0.94 -12.39
C LYS A 51 -16.71 -0.93 -12.64
N ASN A 52 -17.44 -0.08 -11.91
CA ASN A 52 -18.90 0.03 -11.96
C ASN A 52 -19.36 1.47 -12.27
N GLY A 53 -18.83 2.04 -13.35
CA GLY A 53 -19.14 3.41 -13.77
C GLY A 53 -18.65 4.48 -12.78
N LYS A 54 -19.09 5.72 -12.96
CA LYS A 54 -18.76 6.86 -12.09
C LYS A 54 -19.95 7.30 -11.26
N ASP A 55 -19.71 7.94 -10.12
CA ASP A 55 -20.76 8.63 -9.36
C ASP A 55 -21.10 10.01 -9.98
N LYS A 56 -22.04 10.73 -9.38
CA LYS A 56 -22.45 12.07 -9.82
C LYS A 56 -21.34 13.13 -9.76
N ASN A 57 -20.27 12.86 -9.00
CA ASN A 57 -19.11 13.74 -8.84
C ASN A 57 -17.95 13.31 -9.76
N GLY A 58 -18.14 12.27 -10.58
CA GLY A 58 -17.13 11.75 -11.50
C GLY A 58 -16.14 10.76 -10.88
N HIS A 59 -16.31 10.39 -9.60
CA HIS A 59 -15.45 9.40 -8.97
C HIS A 59 -15.74 7.99 -9.49
N GLN A 60 -14.68 7.22 -9.75
CA GLN A 60 -14.81 5.84 -10.20
C GLN A 60 -15.41 4.98 -9.08
N ARG A 61 -16.50 4.29 -9.38
CA ARG A 61 -17.08 3.27 -8.51
C ARG A 61 -16.50 1.90 -8.87
N TYR A 62 -16.42 1.04 -7.86
CA TYR A 62 -15.94 -0.32 -7.99
C TYR A 62 -16.96 -1.25 -7.32
N ILE A 63 -17.18 -2.43 -7.90
CA ILE A 63 -17.89 -3.53 -7.25
C ILE A 63 -16.86 -4.62 -6.97
N CYS A 64 -16.76 -4.98 -5.70
CA CYS A 64 -15.87 -6.02 -5.21
C CYS A 64 -16.72 -7.27 -4.95
N LEU A 65 -16.16 -8.43 -5.24
CA LEU A 65 -16.74 -9.75 -4.98
C LEU A 65 -16.07 -10.40 -3.77
#